data_AF-A0A151YWH1-F1
#
_entry.id   AF-A0A151YWH1-F1
#
_cell.length_a   1.000
_cell.length_b   1.000
_cell.length_c   1.000
_cell.angle_alpha   90.00
_cell.angle_beta   90.00
_cell.angle_gamma   90.00
#
_symmetry.space_group_name_H-M   'P 1'
#
loop_
_entity.id
_entity.type
_entity.pdbx_description
1 polymer ?
#
loop_
_entity_poly.entity_id
_entity_poly.type
_entity_poly.pdbx_seq_one_letter_code
_entity_poly.pdbx_strand_id
1 'polypeptide(L)' 'MLKKVWMIMGCLILLVGAAGCSEEKMTNRGDLSARVPCMEKKNIKFELRADGFYLSDDQWDKFIRFCS' A
#
# COMPACT_ATOMS: atom_id res chain seq x y z
N MET A 1 55.04 -2.89 19.45
CA MET A 1 54.19 -4.05 19.09
C MET A 1 53.39 -4.46 20.30
N LEU A 2 52.06 -4.27 20.29
CA LEU A 2 51.08 -5.00 21.11
C LEU A 2 49.69 -4.56 20.64
N LYS A 3 49.30 -5.14 19.51
CA LYS A 3 47.93 -5.23 19.03
C LYS A 3 47.12 -6.07 20.03
N LYS A 4 45.79 -5.87 20.02
CA LYS A 4 44.72 -6.77 20.49
C LYS A 4 44.17 -6.48 21.89
N VAL A 5 43.24 -5.53 22.00
CA VAL A 5 42.08 -5.66 22.92
C VAL A 5 40.87 -4.91 22.33
N TRP A 6 40.45 -5.21 21.11
CA TRP A 6 39.21 -4.65 20.55
C TRP A 6 38.51 -5.72 19.72
N MET A 7 37.98 -6.77 20.35
CA MET A 7 37.08 -7.68 19.63
C MET A 7 36.27 -8.63 20.51
N ILE A 8 35.47 -8.14 21.47
CA ILE A 8 34.40 -8.98 22.05
C ILE A 8 33.20 -8.09 22.40
N MET A 9 31.99 -8.63 22.18
CA MET A 9 30.62 -8.08 22.38
C MET A 9 30.14 -7.21 21.21
N GLY A 10 29.52 -7.74 20.16
CA GLY A 10 28.83 -9.02 20.05
C GLY A 10 27.37 -8.92 20.51
N CYS A 11 26.46 -9.06 19.54
CA CYS A 11 25.04 -9.40 19.68
C CYS A 11 24.14 -8.44 20.49
N LEU A 12 23.57 -7.44 19.82
CA LEU A 12 22.26 -6.81 20.10
C LEU A 12 22.22 -5.61 19.14
N ILE A 13 21.57 -5.63 17.98
CA ILE A 13 20.12 -5.51 17.83
C ILE A 13 19.80 -5.98 16.39
N LEU A 14 19.41 -7.25 16.24
CA LEU A 14 18.79 -7.82 15.02
C LEU A 14 17.26 -7.88 15.18
N LEU A 15 16.67 -6.90 15.87
CA LEU A 15 15.24 -6.91 16.23
C LEU A 15 14.62 -5.53 16.09
N VAL A 16 14.74 -4.94 14.91
CA VAL A 16 13.66 -4.07 14.43
C VAL A 16 13.09 -4.79 13.21
N GLY A 17 12.32 -5.84 13.52
CA GLY A 17 11.31 -6.31 12.59
C GLY A 17 10.44 -5.10 12.29
N ALA A 18 10.56 -4.59 11.07
CA ALA A 18 9.53 -3.74 10.51
C ALA A 18 8.26 -4.58 10.57
N ALA A 19 7.42 -4.29 11.57
CA ALA A 19 6.03 -4.71 11.56
C ALA A 19 5.52 -4.32 10.18
N GLY A 20 5.20 -5.32 9.37
CA GLY A 20 4.43 -5.08 8.17
C GLY A 20 3.12 -4.48 8.64
N CYS A 21 2.99 -3.14 8.54
CA CYS A 21 1.70 -2.52 8.39
C CYS A 21 1.15 -3.06 7.07
N SER A 22 0.62 -4.27 7.12
CA SER A 22 -0.32 -4.76 6.15
C SER A 22 -1.56 -3.92 6.40
N GLU A 23 -1.57 -2.71 5.86
CA GLU A 23 -2.84 -2.07 5.50
C GLU A 23 -3.55 -3.12 4.67
N GLU A 24 -4.58 -3.74 5.24
CA GLU A 24 -5.52 -4.55 4.47
C GLU A 24 -6.03 -3.61 3.38
N LYS A 25 -5.41 -3.73 2.21
CA LYS A 25 -5.78 -2.95 1.04
C LYS A 25 -7.21 -3.36 0.77
N MET A 26 -8.15 -2.48 1.07
CA MET A 26 -9.56 -2.76 0.96
C MET A 26 -9.85 -2.96 -0.52
N THR A 27 -9.83 -4.22 -0.97
CA THR A 27 -9.98 -4.57 -2.37
C THR A 27 -11.42 -4.31 -2.77
N ASN A 28 -11.57 -3.57 -3.85
CA ASN A 28 -12.85 -3.18 -4.43
C ASN A 28 -13.79 -4.39 -4.65
N ARG A 29 -15.09 -4.18 -4.43
CA ARG A 29 -16.14 -5.21 -4.43
C ARG A 29 -16.88 -5.38 -5.76
N GLY A 30 -16.48 -4.69 -6.84
CA GLY A 30 -17.12 -4.84 -8.15
C GLY A 30 -16.59 -3.92 -9.24
N ASP A 31 -17.27 -3.93 -10.40
CA ASP A 31 -16.93 -3.08 -11.53
C ASP A 31 -17.26 -1.60 -11.27
N LEU A 32 -16.27 -0.73 -11.36
CA LEU A 32 -16.44 0.72 -11.22
C LEU A 32 -16.63 1.46 -12.54
N SER A 33 -16.84 0.78 -13.68
CA SER A 33 -17.04 1.41 -15.00
C SER A 33 -18.04 2.57 -14.95
N ALA A 34 -19.19 2.37 -14.31
CA ALA A 34 -20.22 3.40 -14.17
C ALA A 34 -19.78 4.63 -13.37
N ARG A 35 -18.71 4.53 -12.59
CA ARG A 35 -18.19 5.57 -11.70
C ARG A 35 -16.93 6.25 -12.23
N VAL A 36 -16.34 5.76 -13.33
CA VAL A 36 -15.16 6.37 -13.99
C VAL A 36 -15.32 7.88 -14.21
N PRO A 37 -16.47 8.41 -14.72
CA PRO A 37 -16.63 9.86 -14.90
C PRO A 37 -16.53 10.65 -13.59
N CYS A 38 -17.01 10.08 -12.48
CA CYS A 38 -16.87 10.71 -11.17
C CYS A 38 -15.42 10.67 -10.69
N MET A 39 -14.75 9.52 -10.86
CA MET A 39 -13.36 9.35 -10.45
C MET A 39 -12.44 10.31 -11.20
N GLU A 40 -12.60 10.46 -12.53
CA GLU A 40 -11.86 11.44 -13.33
C GLU A 40 -12.11 12.87 -12.86
N LYS A 41 -13.38 13.27 -12.68
CA LYS A 41 -13.75 14.61 -12.21
C LYS A 41 -13.17 14.93 -10.83
N LYS A 42 -13.01 13.93 -9.97
CA LYS A 42 -12.48 14.07 -8.61
C LYS A 42 -10.98 13.79 -8.52
N ASN A 43 -10.33 13.52 -9.64
CA ASN A 43 -8.92 13.16 -9.73
C ASN A 43 -8.57 11.97 -8.80
N ILE A 44 -9.47 10.99 -8.76
CA ILE A 44 -9.32 9.73 -8.03
C ILE A 44 -8.62 8.74 -8.95
N LYS A 45 -7.52 8.16 -8.49
CA LYS A 45 -6.78 7.16 -9.27
C LYS A 45 -7.57 5.87 -9.37
N PHE A 46 -7.59 5.30 -10.57
CA PHE A 46 -8.19 4.00 -10.84
C PHE A 46 -7.32 3.21 -11.83
N GLU A 47 -7.49 1.89 -11.82
CA GLU A 47 -6.79 0.94 -12.67
C GLU A 47 -7.79 0.11 -13.46
N LEU A 48 -7.45 -0.21 -14.72
CA LEU A 48 -8.20 -1.16 -15.55
C LEU A 48 -7.57 -2.54 -15.37
N ARG A 49 -8.37 -3.51 -14.91
CA ARG A 49 -7.95 -4.90 -14.77
C ARG A 49 -7.90 -5.64 -16.10
N ALA A 50 -7.19 -6.76 -16.09
CA ALA A 50 -7.12 -7.70 -17.22
C ALA A 50 -8.48 -8.31 -17.62
N ASP A 51 -9.46 -8.32 -16.72
CA ASP A 51 -10.83 -8.78 -17.00
C ASP A 51 -11.78 -7.66 -17.47
N GLY A 52 -11.25 -6.45 -17.69
CA GLY A 52 -12.01 -5.32 -18.24
C GLY A 52 -12.73 -4.45 -17.21
N PHE A 53 -12.59 -4.74 -15.91
CA PHE A 53 -13.23 -3.95 -14.85
C PHE A 53 -12.30 -2.88 -14.27
N TYR A 54 -12.89 -1.73 -13.90
CA TYR A 54 -12.16 -0.64 -13.27
C TYR A 54 -12.15 -0.77 -11.75
N LEU A 55 -11.00 -0.48 -11.12
CA LEU A 55 -10.81 -0.49 -9.68
C LEU A 55 -10.21 0.83 -9.16
N SER A 56 -10.42 1.16 -7.89
CA SER A 56 -9.78 2.32 -7.23
C SER A 56 -9.14 1.95 -5.89
N ASP A 57 -8.53 0.76 -5.79
CA ASP A 57 -8.00 0.22 -4.51
C ASP A 57 -7.03 1.18 -3.80
N ASP A 58 -6.16 1.87 -4.55
CA ASP A 58 -5.20 2.85 -3.99
C ASP A 58 -5.85 4.12 -3.43
N GLN A 59 -7.09 4.41 -3.83
CA GLN A 59 -7.83 5.60 -3.38
C GLN A 59 -9.26 5.27 -2.99
N TRP A 60 -9.45 4.06 -2.44
CA TRP A 60 -10.76 3.51 -2.12
C TRP A 60 -11.56 4.43 -1.18
N ASP A 61 -10.91 5.01 -0.17
CA ASP A 61 -11.57 5.95 0.75
C ASP A 61 -12.09 7.21 0.04
N LYS A 62 -11.34 7.72 -0.94
CA LYS A 62 -11.80 8.87 -1.74
C LYS A 62 -12.94 8.46 -2.66
N PHE A 63 -12.85 7.27 -3.26
CA PHE A 63 -13.93 6.71 -4.05
C PHE A 63 -15.22 6.60 -3.23
N ILE A 64 -15.18 5.97 -2.05
CA ILE A 64 -16.33 5.84 -1.14
C ILE A 64 -16.87 7.22 -0.73
N ARG A 65 -15.97 8.17 -0.44
CA ARG A 65 -16.39 9.50 0.01
C ARG A 65 -17.07 10.34 -1.07
N PHE A 66 -16.70 10.17 -2.34
CA PHE A 66 -17.09 11.11 -3.41
C PHE A 66 -17.88 10.48 -4.56
N CYS A 67 -17.82 9.17 -4.76
CA CYS A 67 -18.27 8.52 -5.99
C CYS A 67 -19.05 7.19 -5.81
N SER A 68 -19.13 6.61 -4.61
CA SER A 68 -19.97 5.42 -4.34
C SER A 68 -21.46 5.76 -4.30
#